data_AF-A0A9D7K929-F1
#
_entry.id   AF-A0A9D7K929-F1
#
_cell.length_a   1.000
_cell.length_b   1.000
_cell.length_c   1.000
_cell.angle_alpha   90.00
_cell.angle_beta   90.00
_cell.angle_gamma   90.00
#
_symmetry.space_group_name_H-M   'P 1'
#
loop_
_entity.id
_entity.type
_entity.pdbx_description
1 polymer ?
#
loop_
_entity_poly.entity_id
_entity_poly.type
_entity_poly.pdbx_seq_one_letter_code
_entity_poly.pdbx_strand_id
1 'polypeptide(L)'
;MKVRYSNNINAFGGVNFVLQEFDKLKIGNILYDNLPSLSPKSSYSWRDIFYSFSSIYFCGGNCMEDAKTILANQFGSNPIFNLCSPDTLLRRMGDLCTDQLLCNTKRGNVEHQYNINQTMTDMNIKLLKKLGEFNKDEVVLDYDNTIIFTEKEGCKMTYKRDYGYQPGVGILNEQNVLYIENRNGNSDAKAFQLDTLERMFQHLKDNNISRIDKFRADAASYQYDVVKLVEKTLHPFISGPETVMWKNILP
;
A
#
# COMPACT_ATOMS: atom_id res chain seq x y z
N MET A 1 -8.91 27.53 -21.75
CA MET A 1 -9.60 26.24 -21.97
C MET A 1 -10.61 26.45 -23.10
N LYS A 2 -10.44 25.83 -24.28
CA LYS A 2 -11.44 25.93 -25.36
C LYS A 2 -12.59 24.98 -25.03
N VAL A 3 -13.79 25.51 -24.82
CA VAL A 3 -14.99 24.70 -24.60
C VAL A 3 -15.31 23.97 -25.91
N ARG A 4 -15.26 22.63 -25.89
CA ARG A 4 -15.75 21.79 -26.98
C ARG A 4 -17.20 21.41 -26.66
N TYR A 5 -18.14 21.81 -27.52
CA TYR A 5 -19.52 21.36 -27.43
C TYR A 5 -19.58 19.89 -27.88
N SER A 6 -20.03 19.02 -26.99
CA SER A 6 -20.22 17.59 -27.22
C SER A 6 -21.62 17.22 -26.74
N ASN A 7 -22.39 16.53 -27.59
CA ASN A 7 -23.72 16.02 -27.22
C ASN A 7 -23.64 14.72 -26.41
N ASN A 8 -22.44 14.14 -26.24
CA ASN A 8 -22.26 12.94 -25.42
C ASN A 8 -22.27 13.31 -23.94
N ILE A 9 -23.32 12.86 -23.25
CA ILE A 9 -23.43 12.92 -21.79
C ILE A 9 -22.61 11.75 -21.22
N ASN A 10 -21.59 12.06 -20.42
CA ASN A 10 -20.74 11.08 -19.75
C ASN A 10 -21.16 10.97 -18.27
N ALA A 11 -21.56 9.78 -17.84
CA ALA A 11 -22.01 9.50 -16.48
C ALA A 11 -20.90 9.65 -15.41
N PHE A 12 -19.64 9.63 -15.83
CA PHE A 12 -18.43 9.68 -15.01
C PHE A 12 -17.66 11.00 -15.14
N GLY A 13 -18.33 12.08 -15.57
CA GLY A 13 -17.69 13.40 -15.71
C GLY A 13 -16.97 13.89 -14.45
N GLY A 14 -17.43 13.46 -13.27
CA GLY A 14 -16.83 13.78 -11.97
C GLY A 14 -15.38 13.29 -11.80
N VAL A 15 -15.00 12.16 -12.43
CA VAL A 15 -13.64 11.62 -12.30
C VAL A 15 -12.59 12.59 -12.85
N ASN A 16 -12.95 13.43 -13.83
CA ASN A 16 -12.01 14.38 -14.42
C ASN A 16 -11.49 15.39 -13.39
N PHE A 17 -12.28 15.74 -12.37
CA PHE A 17 -11.82 16.59 -11.27
C PHE A 17 -10.79 15.87 -10.41
N VAL A 18 -11.02 14.60 -10.11
CA VAL A 18 -10.07 13.75 -9.37
C VAL A 18 -8.74 13.64 -10.13
N LEU A 19 -8.80 13.38 -11.44
CA LEU A 19 -7.60 13.26 -12.27
C LEU A 19 -6.85 14.59 -12.42
N GLN A 20 -7.57 15.72 -12.45
CA GLN A 20 -6.95 17.05 -12.42
C GLN A 20 -6.23 17.31 -11.09
N GLU A 21 -6.77 16.84 -9.97
CA GLU A 21 -6.07 16.90 -8.68
C GLU A 21 -4.83 16.01 -8.66
N PHE A 22 -4.88 14.83 -9.29
CA PHE A 22 -3.69 13.98 -9.44
C PHE A 22 -2.57 14.70 -10.22
N ASP A 23 -2.91 15.45 -11.27
CA ASP A 23 -1.95 16.25 -12.05
C ASP A 23 -1.41 17.43 -11.23
N LYS A 24 -2.27 18.15 -10.49
CA LYS A 24 -1.85 19.23 -9.58
C LYS A 24 -0.89 18.74 -8.50
N LEU A 25 -1.16 17.56 -7.94
CA LEU A 25 -0.30 16.87 -6.99
C LEU A 25 0.95 16.28 -7.63
N LYS A 26 1.08 16.31 -8.97
CA LYS A 26 2.19 15.75 -9.74
C LYS A 26 2.42 14.27 -9.43
N ILE A 27 1.34 13.50 -9.24
CA ILE A 27 1.43 12.06 -8.97
C ILE A 27 2.17 11.34 -10.10
N GLY A 28 1.92 11.74 -11.36
CA GLY A 28 2.63 11.19 -12.52
C GLY A 28 4.15 11.26 -12.42
N ASN A 29 4.70 12.35 -11.86
CA ASN A 29 6.14 12.49 -11.64
C ASN A 29 6.64 11.52 -10.57
N ILE A 30 5.91 11.39 -9.45
CA ILE A 30 6.27 10.45 -8.39
C ILE A 30 6.27 9.02 -8.94
N LEU A 31 5.29 8.64 -9.75
CA LEU A 31 5.26 7.33 -10.39
C LEU A 31 6.45 7.13 -11.33
N TYR A 32 6.75 8.12 -12.18
CA TYR A 32 7.86 8.06 -13.12
C TYR A 32 9.22 7.93 -12.42
N ASP A 33 9.45 8.69 -11.35
CA ASP A 33 10.72 8.74 -10.64
C ASP A 33 10.99 7.50 -9.77
N ASN A 34 9.95 6.69 -9.48
CA ASN A 34 10.04 5.59 -8.50
C ASN A 34 9.69 4.21 -9.06
N LEU A 35 9.02 4.13 -10.21
CA LEU A 35 8.68 2.85 -10.83
C LEU A 35 9.67 2.47 -11.94
N PRO A 36 9.78 1.18 -12.29
CA PRO A 36 10.68 0.72 -13.34
C PRO A 36 10.45 1.47 -14.66
N SER A 37 11.52 1.86 -15.34
CA SER A 37 11.42 2.51 -16.65
C SER A 37 10.65 1.64 -17.64
N LEU A 38 9.63 2.23 -18.26
CA LEU A 38 8.89 1.58 -19.32
C LEU A 38 9.72 1.57 -20.62
N SER A 39 9.47 0.57 -21.47
CA SER A 39 10.10 0.51 -22.79
C SER A 39 9.87 1.82 -23.57
N PRO A 40 10.88 2.34 -24.30
CA PRO A 40 10.70 3.50 -25.17
C PRO A 40 9.62 3.32 -26.25
N LYS A 41 9.24 2.06 -26.54
CA LYS A 41 8.14 1.73 -27.47
C LYS A 41 6.76 1.69 -26.80
N SER A 42 6.68 1.92 -25.48
CA SER A 42 5.43 1.89 -24.73
C SER A 42 4.59 3.11 -25.10
N SER A 43 3.37 2.88 -25.57
CA SER A 43 2.40 3.95 -25.84
C SER A 43 1.79 4.57 -24.56
N TYR A 44 2.03 3.95 -23.41
CA TYR A 44 1.49 4.36 -22.12
C TYR A 44 2.61 4.65 -21.12
N SER A 45 2.39 5.69 -20.32
CA SER A 45 3.22 6.05 -19.16
C SER A 45 2.67 5.43 -17.86
N TRP A 46 3.45 5.44 -16.79
CA TRP A 46 2.96 5.04 -15.46
C TRP A 46 1.80 5.91 -14.99
N ARG A 47 1.76 7.19 -15.38
CA ARG A 47 0.62 8.07 -15.15
C ARG A 47 -0.65 7.53 -15.81
N ASP A 48 -0.58 7.15 -17.09
CA ASP A 48 -1.72 6.57 -17.82
C ASP A 48 -2.22 5.27 -17.17
N ILE A 49 -1.28 4.41 -16.78
CA ILE A 49 -1.58 3.12 -16.12
C ILE A 49 -2.29 3.35 -14.78
N PHE A 50 -1.73 4.21 -13.92
CA PHE A 50 -2.31 4.52 -12.62
C PHE A 50 -3.67 5.21 -12.73
N TYR A 51 -3.83 6.12 -13.69
CA TYR A 51 -5.08 6.86 -13.88
C TYR A 51 -6.18 5.94 -14.42
N SER A 52 -5.82 5.04 -15.34
CA SER A 52 -6.73 4.00 -15.84
C SER A 52 -7.19 3.08 -14.71
N PHE A 53 -6.25 2.57 -13.91
CA PHE A 53 -6.55 1.70 -12.77
C PHE A 53 -7.43 2.40 -11.73
N SER A 54 -7.08 3.62 -11.33
CA SER A 54 -7.85 4.39 -10.34
C SER A 54 -9.25 4.73 -10.85
N SER A 55 -9.39 5.02 -12.15
CA SER A 55 -10.67 5.36 -12.76
C SER A 55 -11.67 4.21 -12.71
N ILE A 56 -11.21 2.94 -12.71
CA ILE A 56 -12.09 1.77 -12.54
C ILE A 56 -12.87 1.92 -11.23
N TYR A 57 -12.16 2.09 -10.12
CA TYR A 57 -12.78 2.17 -8.80
C TYR A 57 -13.55 3.47 -8.58
N PHE A 58 -13.02 4.61 -9.02
CA PHE A 58 -13.74 5.89 -8.89
C PHE A 58 -15.02 5.96 -9.71
N CYS A 59 -15.15 5.13 -10.74
CA CYS A 59 -16.38 4.98 -11.52
C CYS A 59 -17.27 3.82 -11.01
N GLY A 60 -16.94 3.21 -9.87
CA GLY A 60 -17.72 2.12 -9.27
C GLY A 60 -17.47 0.73 -9.85
N GLY A 61 -16.43 0.57 -10.68
CA GLY A 61 -15.98 -0.73 -11.17
C GLY A 61 -15.24 -1.52 -10.11
N ASN A 62 -15.16 -2.84 -10.32
CA ASN A 62 -14.51 -3.77 -9.40
C ASN A 62 -13.59 -4.79 -10.10
N CYS A 63 -13.55 -4.78 -11.43
CA CYS A 63 -12.71 -5.69 -12.21
C CYS A 63 -11.87 -4.95 -13.24
N MET A 64 -10.75 -5.55 -13.67
CA MET A 64 -9.85 -4.92 -14.65
C MET A 64 -10.52 -4.75 -16.01
N GLU A 65 -11.42 -5.68 -16.35
CA GLU A 65 -12.20 -5.73 -17.57
C GLU A 65 -13.10 -4.49 -17.73
N ASP A 66 -13.50 -3.84 -16.62
CA ASP A 66 -14.27 -2.60 -16.62
C ASP A 66 -13.57 -1.47 -17.37
N ALA A 67 -12.23 -1.49 -17.46
CA ALA A 67 -11.48 -0.57 -18.31
C ALA A 67 -11.94 -0.64 -19.78
N LYS A 68 -12.25 -1.84 -20.28
CA LYS A 68 -12.69 -2.05 -21.67
C LYS A 68 -14.22 -2.03 -21.79
N THR A 69 -14.94 -2.65 -20.88
CA THR A 69 -16.40 -2.85 -21.00
C THR A 69 -17.19 -1.58 -20.65
N ILE A 70 -16.71 -0.80 -19.66
CA ILE A 70 -17.40 0.39 -19.15
C ILE A 70 -16.65 1.64 -19.59
N LEU A 71 -15.38 1.76 -19.20
CA LEU A 71 -14.63 3.01 -19.29
C LEU A 71 -14.31 3.40 -20.73
N ALA A 72 -13.99 2.45 -21.62
CA ALA A 72 -13.65 2.75 -23.01
C ALA A 72 -14.79 3.47 -23.76
N ASN A 73 -16.04 3.14 -23.44
CA ASN A 73 -17.22 3.77 -24.05
C ASN A 73 -17.44 5.22 -23.55
N GLN A 74 -16.91 5.56 -22.37
CA GLN A 74 -17.11 6.85 -21.71
C GLN A 74 -15.90 7.78 -21.89
N PHE A 75 -14.70 7.22 -21.89
CA PHE A 75 -13.42 7.92 -21.90
C PHE A 75 -12.63 7.75 -23.21
N GLY A 76 -13.24 7.20 -24.28
CA GLY A 76 -12.54 6.80 -25.51
C GLY A 76 -11.59 7.84 -26.13
N SER A 77 -11.81 9.14 -25.91
CA SER A 77 -10.82 10.20 -26.21
C SER A 77 -10.70 11.22 -25.08
N ASN A 78 -10.47 10.74 -23.84
CA ASN A 78 -10.24 11.61 -22.70
C ASN A 78 -8.97 12.47 -22.92
N PRO A 79 -9.03 13.81 -22.81
CA PRO A 79 -7.87 14.67 -23.00
C PRO A 79 -6.84 14.59 -21.86
N ILE A 80 -7.18 13.97 -20.72
CA ILE A 80 -6.34 13.93 -19.52
C ILE A 80 -5.37 12.74 -19.56
N PHE A 81 -5.79 11.55 -19.98
CA PHE A 81 -4.95 10.35 -19.99
C PHE A 81 -5.36 9.37 -21.08
N ASN A 82 -4.42 8.48 -21.46
CA ASN A 82 -4.70 7.40 -22.38
C ASN A 82 -5.20 6.17 -21.61
N LEU A 83 -6.48 5.81 -21.80
CA LEU A 83 -7.06 4.66 -21.13
C LEU A 83 -6.36 3.35 -21.55
N CYS A 84 -5.77 2.65 -20.59
CA CYS A 84 -5.13 1.36 -20.80
C CYS A 84 -6.16 0.23 -20.91
N SER A 85 -5.86 -0.78 -21.75
CA SER A 85 -6.63 -2.03 -21.78
C SER A 85 -6.41 -2.86 -20.51
N PRO A 86 -7.33 -3.77 -20.16
CA PRO A 86 -7.16 -4.72 -19.06
C PRO A 86 -5.84 -5.50 -19.15
N ASP A 87 -5.49 -6.00 -20.34
CA ASP A 87 -4.24 -6.73 -20.58
C ASP A 87 -3.00 -5.87 -20.31
N THR A 88 -3.08 -4.57 -20.66
CA THR A 88 -1.98 -3.64 -20.43
C THR A 88 -1.81 -3.36 -18.95
N LEU A 89 -2.92 -3.16 -18.21
CA LEU A 89 -2.90 -2.98 -16.76
C LEU A 89 -2.30 -4.20 -16.06
N LEU A 90 -2.82 -5.40 -16.35
CA LEU A 90 -2.37 -6.64 -15.74
C LEU A 90 -0.89 -6.92 -16.03
N ARG A 91 -0.44 -6.73 -17.27
CA ARG A 91 0.98 -6.88 -17.62
C ARG A 91 1.86 -5.91 -16.83
N ARG A 92 1.44 -4.66 -16.70
CA ARG A 92 2.21 -3.62 -15.97
C ARG A 92 2.22 -3.85 -14.46
N MET A 93 1.13 -4.39 -13.90
CA MET A 93 1.15 -4.87 -12.51
C MET A 93 2.10 -6.05 -12.33
N GLY A 94 2.17 -6.95 -13.32
CA GLY A 94 3.17 -8.02 -13.36
C GLY A 94 4.62 -7.52 -13.30
N ASP A 95 4.91 -6.40 -13.98
CA ASP A 95 6.23 -5.74 -13.92
C ASP A 95 6.58 -5.22 -12.51
N LEU A 96 5.59 -5.06 -11.62
CA LEU A 96 5.77 -4.61 -10.23
C LEU A 96 5.79 -5.78 -9.23
N CYS A 97 5.52 -7.01 -9.67
CA CYS A 97 5.58 -8.18 -8.81
C CYS A 97 7.02 -8.41 -8.32
N THR A 98 7.13 -8.95 -7.11
CA THR A 98 8.40 -9.36 -6.53
C THR A 98 8.33 -10.83 -6.18
N ASP A 99 9.49 -11.48 -6.10
CA ASP A 99 9.54 -12.91 -5.78
C ASP A 99 9.09 -13.20 -4.36
N GLN A 100 8.55 -14.40 -4.18
CA GLN A 100 8.19 -14.89 -2.86
C GLN A 100 9.45 -15.32 -2.10
N LEU A 101 9.53 -14.91 -0.84
CA LEU A 101 10.53 -15.34 0.12
C LEU A 101 10.00 -16.50 0.95
N LEU A 102 10.86 -17.50 1.19
CA LEU A 102 10.58 -18.64 2.05
C LEU A 102 11.37 -18.49 3.33
N CYS A 103 10.73 -18.71 4.48
CA CYS A 103 11.44 -18.73 5.76
C CYS A 103 10.82 -19.71 6.75
N ASN A 104 11.67 -20.20 7.65
CA ASN A 104 11.28 -21.16 8.68
C ASN A 104 11.62 -20.55 10.05
N THR A 105 10.75 -20.75 11.03
CA THR A 105 11.07 -20.34 12.41
C THR A 105 12.13 -21.28 13.00
N LYS A 106 12.94 -20.80 13.94
CA LYS A 106 14.07 -21.57 14.53
C LYS A 106 13.70 -22.95 15.07
N ARG A 107 12.43 -23.16 15.45
CA ARG A 107 11.92 -24.40 16.05
C ARG A 107 10.67 -24.96 15.34
N GLY A 108 10.22 -24.32 14.27
CA GLY A 108 9.00 -24.71 13.57
C GLY A 108 9.28 -25.51 12.31
N ASN A 109 8.36 -26.42 11.99
CA ASN A 109 8.39 -27.23 10.77
C ASN A 109 7.54 -26.63 9.64
N VAL A 110 6.94 -25.46 9.87
CA VAL A 110 6.11 -24.76 8.89
C VAL A 110 7.03 -23.85 8.07
N GLU A 111 7.03 -24.05 6.76
CA GLU A 111 7.60 -23.10 5.81
C GLU A 111 6.59 -21.97 5.60
N HIS A 112 7.04 -20.76 5.86
CA HIS A 112 6.26 -19.56 5.74
C HIS A 112 6.64 -18.80 4.48
N GLN A 113 5.65 -18.16 3.87
CA GLN A 113 5.78 -17.49 2.58
C GLN A 113 5.50 -16.00 2.77
N TYR A 114 6.48 -15.18 2.39
CA TYR A 114 6.45 -13.73 2.52
C TYR A 114 6.69 -13.07 1.18
N ASN A 115 6.18 -11.86 1.02
CA ASN A 115 6.52 -11.02 -0.11
C ASN A 115 6.66 -9.57 0.34
N ILE A 116 7.77 -8.95 -0.05
CA ILE A 116 8.16 -7.59 0.34
C ILE A 116 8.42 -6.81 -0.94
N ASN A 117 7.71 -5.70 -1.11
CA ASN A 117 7.89 -4.82 -2.25
C ASN A 117 8.43 -3.46 -1.80
N GLN A 118 9.76 -3.35 -1.77
CA GLN A 118 10.47 -2.16 -1.30
C GLN A 118 10.15 -0.94 -2.17
N THR A 119 10.19 -1.11 -3.50
CA THR A 119 9.89 -0.06 -4.47
C THR A 119 8.49 0.52 -4.26
N MET A 120 7.48 -0.34 -4.11
CA MET A 120 6.10 0.11 -3.88
C MET A 120 5.94 0.77 -2.52
N THR A 121 6.62 0.27 -1.49
CA THR A 121 6.61 0.86 -0.15
C THR A 121 7.19 2.27 -0.16
N ASP A 122 8.37 2.46 -0.74
CA ASP A 122 9.03 3.77 -0.82
C ASP A 122 8.23 4.77 -1.65
N MET A 123 7.67 4.31 -2.78
CA MET A 123 6.77 5.13 -3.59
C MET A 123 5.54 5.57 -2.79
N ASN A 124 4.92 4.66 -2.03
CA ASN A 124 3.75 4.97 -1.22
C ASN A 124 4.07 5.98 -0.12
N ILE A 125 5.21 5.84 0.57
CA ILE A 125 5.67 6.83 1.55
C ILE A 125 5.84 8.21 0.89
N LYS A 126 6.41 8.29 -0.32
CA LYS A 126 6.56 9.54 -1.06
C LYS A 126 5.20 10.16 -1.44
N LEU A 127 4.20 9.34 -1.78
CA LEU A 127 2.82 9.80 -1.99
C LEU A 127 2.20 10.35 -0.70
N LEU A 128 2.31 9.63 0.42
CA LEU A 128 1.81 10.09 1.72
C LEU A 128 2.48 11.40 2.18
N LYS A 129 3.79 11.55 1.95
CA LYS A 129 4.50 12.83 2.14
C LYS A 129 3.91 13.95 1.29
N LYS A 130 3.62 13.66 0.02
CA LYS A 130 3.04 14.64 -0.91
C LYS A 130 1.64 15.07 -0.47
N LEU A 131 0.87 14.16 0.11
CA LEU A 131 -0.46 14.41 0.67
C LEU A 131 -0.41 15.10 2.05
N GLY A 132 0.77 15.30 2.62
CA GLY A 132 0.94 15.99 3.90
C GLY A 132 0.61 15.13 5.14
N GLU A 133 0.53 13.80 4.98
CA GLU A 133 0.15 12.90 6.07
C GLU A 133 1.15 12.90 7.23
N PHE A 134 2.43 13.16 6.96
CA PHE A 134 3.47 13.31 7.99
C PHE A 134 3.55 14.72 8.60
N ASN A 135 2.75 15.67 8.10
CA ASN A 135 2.74 17.06 8.56
C ASN A 135 1.55 17.36 9.49
N LYS A 136 0.79 16.33 9.90
CA LYS A 136 -0.32 16.48 10.85
C LYS A 136 0.21 16.86 12.24
N ASP A 137 -0.68 17.45 13.05
CA ASP A 137 -0.36 17.86 14.42
C ASP A 137 0.14 16.68 15.26
N GLU A 138 -0.39 15.49 15.01
CA GLU A 138 0.06 14.22 15.57
C GLU A 138 0.14 13.17 14.47
N VAL A 139 1.24 12.44 14.43
CA VAL A 139 1.53 11.37 13.49
C VAL A 139 1.49 10.03 14.22
N VAL A 140 0.45 9.25 13.94
CA VAL A 140 0.20 7.96 14.60
C VAL A 140 0.48 6.84 13.61
N LEU A 141 1.23 5.83 14.05
CA LEU A 141 1.49 4.62 13.28
C LEU A 141 0.90 3.40 14.00
N ASP A 142 -0.05 2.76 13.34
CA ASP A 142 -0.64 1.49 13.75
C ASP A 142 0.00 0.33 13.00
N TYR A 143 0.09 -0.83 13.63
CA TYR A 143 0.45 -2.08 12.98
C TYR A 143 -0.52 -3.20 13.37
N ASP A 144 -1.04 -3.90 12.37
CA ASP A 144 -1.91 -5.07 12.57
C ASP A 144 -1.71 -6.12 11.47
N ASN A 145 -1.98 -7.39 11.80
CA ASN A 145 -2.04 -8.48 10.85
C ASN A 145 -3.49 -8.69 10.40
N THR A 146 -3.78 -8.32 9.15
CA THR A 146 -5.14 -8.40 8.59
C THR A 146 -5.31 -9.67 7.78
N ILE A 147 -6.37 -10.44 8.04
CA ILE A 147 -6.72 -11.61 7.20
C ILE A 147 -7.50 -11.16 5.97
N ILE A 148 -7.05 -11.59 4.80
CA ILE A 148 -7.76 -11.44 3.53
C ILE A 148 -8.18 -12.82 3.06
N PHE A 149 -9.46 -13.16 3.26
CA PHE A 149 -10.03 -14.41 2.80
C PHE A 149 -10.12 -14.45 1.28
N THR A 150 -9.69 -15.54 0.68
CA THR A 150 -9.74 -15.73 -0.76
C THR A 150 -9.50 -17.18 -1.15
N GLU A 151 -10.04 -17.56 -2.31
CA GLU A 151 -9.82 -18.87 -2.94
C GLU A 151 -8.81 -18.78 -4.10
N LYS A 152 -7.89 -17.81 -4.05
CA LYS A 152 -6.90 -17.63 -5.11
C LYS A 152 -5.89 -18.77 -5.07
N GLU A 153 -5.37 -19.13 -6.23
CA GLU A 153 -4.35 -20.16 -6.34
C GLU A 153 -3.14 -19.83 -5.44
N GLY A 154 -2.69 -20.82 -4.68
CA GLY A 154 -1.53 -20.70 -3.79
C GLY A 154 -1.82 -20.19 -2.37
N CYS A 155 -3.03 -19.72 -2.06
CA CYS A 155 -3.38 -19.36 -0.68
C CYS A 155 -3.37 -20.60 0.25
N LYS A 156 -3.16 -20.36 1.55
CA LYS A 156 -3.08 -21.41 2.58
C LYS A 156 -4.14 -21.20 3.65
N MET A 157 -4.40 -22.26 4.40
CA MET A 157 -5.35 -22.25 5.52
C MET A 157 -4.86 -21.30 6.62
N THR A 158 -5.74 -20.40 7.05
CA THR A 158 -5.52 -19.46 8.15
C THR A 158 -5.87 -20.08 9.50
N TYR A 159 -5.44 -19.43 10.59
CA TYR A 159 -5.85 -19.85 11.95
C TYR A 159 -7.37 -19.75 12.18
N LYS A 160 -8.09 -18.95 11.38
CA LYS A 160 -9.56 -18.88 11.39
C LYS A 160 -10.23 -20.03 10.62
N ARG A 161 -9.46 -21.04 10.21
CA ARG A 161 -9.93 -22.24 9.49
C ARG A 161 -10.59 -21.94 8.16
N ASP A 162 -10.09 -20.93 7.47
CA ASP A 162 -10.47 -20.61 6.09
C ASP A 162 -9.23 -20.19 5.27
N TYR A 163 -9.31 -20.26 3.95
CA TYR A 163 -8.21 -19.96 3.04
C TYR A 163 -8.00 -18.46 2.84
N GLY A 164 -6.75 -18.02 2.83
CA GLY A 164 -6.43 -16.63 2.57
C GLY A 164 -4.97 -16.24 2.77
N TYR A 165 -4.76 -14.92 2.82
CA TYR A 165 -3.48 -14.28 3.15
C TYR A 165 -3.61 -13.56 4.50
N GLN A 166 -2.47 -13.29 5.15
CA GLN A 166 -2.39 -12.58 6.44
C GLN A 166 -1.34 -11.47 6.42
N PRO A 167 -1.44 -10.49 5.49
CA PRO A 167 -0.48 -9.40 5.43
C PRO A 167 -0.31 -8.67 6.76
N GLY A 168 0.93 -8.30 7.07
CA GLY A 168 1.24 -7.28 8.06
C GLY A 168 1.02 -5.90 7.44
N VAL A 169 0.16 -5.09 8.06
CA VAL A 169 -0.26 -3.80 7.54
C VAL A 169 0.11 -2.70 8.53
N GLY A 170 0.88 -1.72 8.05
CA GLY A 170 1.13 -0.47 8.76
C GLY A 170 0.13 0.59 8.31
N ILE A 171 -0.58 1.21 9.25
CA ILE A 171 -1.59 2.25 8.98
C ILE A 171 -1.14 3.55 9.61
N LEU A 172 -0.99 4.58 8.79
CA LEU A 172 -0.63 5.95 9.17
C LEU A 172 -1.90 6.76 9.42
N ASN A 173 -1.94 7.45 10.56
CA ASN A 173 -3.04 8.33 10.97
C ASN A 173 -4.40 7.64 10.86
N GLU A 174 -4.47 6.36 11.27
CA GLU A 174 -5.67 5.50 11.35
C GLU A 174 -6.36 5.16 10.01
N GLN A 175 -6.03 5.86 8.92
CA GLN A 175 -6.78 5.77 7.67
C GLN A 175 -5.93 5.36 6.47
N ASN A 176 -4.63 5.67 6.48
CA ASN A 176 -3.80 5.54 5.30
C ASN A 176 -2.88 4.33 5.41
N VAL A 177 -2.97 3.39 4.48
CA VAL A 177 -2.02 2.29 4.42
C VAL A 177 -0.64 2.84 4.08
N LEU A 178 0.32 2.61 4.96
CA LEU A 178 1.71 3.03 4.82
C LEU A 178 2.59 1.87 4.32
N TYR A 179 2.40 0.69 4.91
CA TYR A 179 3.25 -0.47 4.69
C TYR A 179 2.41 -1.74 4.52
N ILE A 180 2.81 -2.60 3.59
CA ILE A 180 2.23 -3.92 3.41
C ILE A 180 3.39 -4.91 3.25
N GLU A 181 3.42 -5.90 4.13
CA GLU A 181 4.22 -7.10 3.93
C GLU A 181 3.28 -8.28 3.78
N ASN A 182 3.24 -8.86 2.58
CA ASN A 182 2.29 -9.92 2.29
C ASN A 182 2.79 -11.24 2.92
N ARG A 183 1.87 -11.98 3.53
CA ARG A 183 2.15 -13.26 4.18
C ARG A 183 1.07 -14.25 3.80
N ASN A 184 1.43 -15.51 3.58
CA ASN A 184 0.44 -16.54 3.28
C ASN A 184 -0.32 -17.00 4.54
N GLY A 185 -1.49 -17.61 4.37
CA GLY A 185 -2.45 -17.91 5.43
C GLY A 185 -1.89 -18.71 6.62
N ASN A 186 -0.89 -19.56 6.38
CA ASN A 186 -0.24 -20.38 7.40
C ASN A 186 0.89 -19.66 8.16
N SER A 187 1.04 -18.35 7.98
CA SER A 187 2.08 -17.54 8.62
C SER A 187 1.54 -16.88 9.89
N ASP A 188 1.99 -17.36 11.06
CA ASP A 188 1.59 -16.82 12.36
C ASP A 188 1.94 -15.32 12.44
N ALA A 189 1.01 -14.51 12.95
CA ALA A 189 1.17 -13.08 13.16
C ALA A 189 2.41 -12.75 14.02
N LYS A 190 2.69 -13.57 15.04
CA LYS A 190 3.82 -13.38 15.96
C LYS A 190 5.17 -13.73 15.33
N ALA A 191 5.18 -14.61 14.34
CA ALA A 191 6.40 -15.01 13.67
C ALA A 191 6.93 -13.84 12.84
N PHE A 192 8.22 -13.52 13.02
CA PHE A 192 8.94 -12.48 12.25
C PHE A 192 8.40 -11.05 12.37
N GLN A 193 7.54 -10.80 13.36
CA GLN A 193 6.99 -9.46 13.57
C GLN A 193 8.08 -8.43 13.84
N LEU A 194 9.11 -8.79 14.63
CA LEU A 194 10.27 -7.93 14.86
C LEU A 194 10.93 -7.55 13.53
N ASP A 195 11.22 -8.54 12.67
CA ASP A 195 11.86 -8.30 11.39
C ASP A 195 11.00 -7.43 10.46
N THR A 196 9.67 -7.60 10.48
CA THR A 196 8.73 -6.77 9.71
C THR A 196 8.73 -5.32 10.19
N LEU A 197 8.71 -5.10 11.50
CA LEU A 197 8.76 -3.75 12.08
C LEU A 197 10.11 -3.09 11.81
N GLU A 198 11.23 -3.83 11.90
CA GLU A 198 12.55 -3.32 11.53
C GLU A 198 12.57 -2.83 10.08
N ARG A 199 12.06 -3.63 9.14
CA ARG A 199 11.96 -3.23 7.73
C ARG A 199 11.07 -2.00 7.55
N MET A 200 9.89 -1.98 8.16
CA MET A 200 8.97 -0.85 8.07
C MET A 200 9.60 0.45 8.60
N PHE A 201 10.28 0.40 9.75
CA PHE A 201 10.95 1.57 10.32
C PHE A 201 12.18 1.99 9.50
N GLN A 202 12.88 1.03 8.90
CA GLN A 202 13.98 1.33 7.99
C GLN A 202 13.49 2.09 6.75
N HIS A 203 12.35 1.69 6.15
CA HIS A 203 11.72 2.45 5.06
C HIS A 203 11.35 3.88 5.45
N LEU A 204 10.82 4.09 6.67
CA LEU A 204 10.56 5.44 7.18
C LEU A 204 11.85 6.27 7.24
N LYS A 205 12.91 5.70 7.79
CA LYS A 205 14.22 6.35 7.91
C LYS A 205 14.82 6.69 6.54
N ASP A 206 14.80 5.75 5.61
CA ASP A 206 15.37 5.93 4.26
C ASP A 206 14.58 6.98 3.44
N ASN A 207 13.29 7.14 3.73
CA ASN A 207 12.46 8.21 3.15
C ASN A 207 12.50 9.51 3.97
N ASN A 208 13.43 9.66 4.90
CA ASN A 208 13.63 10.84 5.75
C ASN A 208 12.37 11.21 6.55
N ILE A 209 11.68 10.20 7.10
CA ILE A 209 10.62 10.39 8.08
C ILE A 209 11.25 10.32 9.46
N SER A 210 11.34 11.47 10.14
CA SER A 210 11.96 11.60 11.46
C SER A 210 10.96 11.64 12.61
N ARG A 211 9.66 11.82 12.31
CA ARG A 211 8.62 12.03 13.32
C ARG A 211 7.51 11.00 13.18
N ILE A 212 7.37 10.19 14.23
CA ILE A 212 6.19 9.36 14.54
C ILE A 212 5.94 9.59 16.03
N ASP A 213 4.81 10.19 16.39
CA ASP A 213 4.52 10.60 17.77
C ASP A 213 3.97 9.43 18.60
N LYS A 214 3.23 8.51 17.96
CA LYS A 214 2.64 7.35 18.61
C LYS A 214 2.81 6.11 17.75
N PHE A 215 3.15 5.01 18.39
CA PHE A 215 3.11 3.69 17.78
C PHE A 215 2.12 2.81 18.56
N ARG A 216 1.15 2.23 17.85
CA ARG A 216 0.12 1.36 18.41
C ARG A 216 0.17 0.02 17.68
N ALA A 217 0.03 -1.06 18.44
CA ALA A 217 -0.04 -2.39 17.88
C ALA A 217 -0.81 -3.29 18.85
N ASP A 218 -1.26 -4.44 18.35
CA ASP A 218 -2.05 -5.39 19.12
C ASP A 218 -1.25 -6.08 20.25
N ALA A 219 -1.91 -6.91 21.04
CA ALA A 219 -1.25 -7.60 22.14
C ALA A 219 -0.22 -8.66 21.71
N ALA A 220 -0.30 -9.15 20.47
CA ALA A 220 0.73 -10.04 19.93
C ALA A 220 2.09 -9.35 19.80
N SER A 221 2.07 -8.00 19.74
CA SER A 221 3.21 -7.10 19.62
C SER A 221 3.94 -6.81 20.94
N TYR A 222 3.44 -7.26 22.11
CA TYR A 222 4.08 -7.06 23.43
C TYR A 222 5.30 -7.94 23.69
N GLN A 223 6.11 -8.18 22.66
CA GLN A 223 7.38 -8.88 22.80
C GLN A 223 8.45 -7.88 23.25
N TYR A 224 9.31 -8.30 24.19
CA TYR A 224 10.37 -7.45 24.74
C TYR A 224 11.25 -6.81 23.67
N ASP A 225 11.61 -7.58 22.65
CA ASP A 225 12.46 -7.11 21.55
C ASP A 225 11.75 -6.08 20.66
N VAL A 226 10.43 -6.22 20.47
CA VAL A 226 9.61 -5.25 19.71
C VAL A 226 9.53 -3.92 20.44
N VAL A 227 9.29 -3.94 21.76
CA VAL A 227 9.26 -2.71 22.58
C VAL A 227 10.60 -1.99 22.51
N LYS A 228 11.71 -2.71 22.69
CA LYS A 228 13.07 -2.15 22.55
C LYS A 228 13.33 -1.54 21.18
N LEU A 229 12.87 -2.20 20.12
CA LEU A 229 13.02 -1.69 18.76
C LEU A 229 12.28 -0.35 18.59
N VAL A 230 11.03 -0.29 19.06
CA VAL A 230 10.20 0.92 18.96
C VAL A 230 10.83 2.07 19.74
N GLU A 231 11.24 1.87 21.00
CA GLU A 231 11.89 2.89 21.83
C GLU A 231 13.20 3.41 21.23
N LYS A 232 13.96 2.54 20.57
CA LYS A 232 15.23 2.89 19.93
C LYS A 232 15.04 3.68 18.63
N THR A 233 14.02 3.33 17.86
CA THR A 233 13.92 3.74 16.44
C THR A 233 12.95 4.88 16.24
N LEU A 234 11.84 4.82 16.95
CA LEU A 234 10.87 5.89 17.00
C LEU A 234 11.11 6.58 18.37
N HIS A 235 10.79 7.86 18.51
CA HIS A 235 10.68 8.47 19.84
C HIS A 235 9.21 8.62 20.30
N PRO A 236 8.33 7.59 20.22
CA PRO A 236 6.91 7.78 20.39
C PRO A 236 6.45 7.41 21.81
N PHE A 237 5.19 7.71 22.08
CA PHE A 237 4.43 7.10 23.16
C PHE A 237 3.84 5.76 22.69
N ILE A 238 4.09 4.66 23.41
CA ILE A 238 3.50 3.33 23.16
C ILE A 238 2.22 3.21 23.99
N SER A 239 1.08 2.92 23.36
CA SER A 239 -0.20 2.69 24.07
C SER A 239 -0.79 1.32 23.77
N GLY A 240 -1.13 0.57 24.81
CA GLY A 240 -1.85 -0.71 24.74
C GLY A 240 -3.27 -0.66 25.30
N PRO A 241 -4.12 -1.71 25.10
CA PRO A 241 -5.54 -1.69 25.45
C PRO A 241 -5.86 -1.38 26.92
N GLU A 242 -4.91 -1.56 27.85
CA GLU A 242 -5.13 -1.28 29.27
C GLU A 242 -3.94 -0.63 30.00
N THR A 243 -2.99 0.04 29.30
CA THR A 243 -1.87 0.67 30.03
C THR A 243 -1.35 1.91 29.33
N VAL A 244 -1.74 3.07 29.88
CA VAL A 244 -0.91 4.27 29.95
C VAL A 244 0.30 3.89 30.80
N MET A 245 1.53 4.23 30.37
CA MET A 245 2.75 4.47 31.18
C MET A 245 3.99 3.81 30.58
N TRP A 246 4.88 4.56 29.90
CA TRP A 246 6.30 4.21 29.79
C TRP A 246 7.19 5.46 29.66
N LYS A 247 6.99 6.47 30.52
CA LYS A 247 7.96 7.58 30.65
C LYS A 247 9.03 7.37 31.74
N ASN A 248 9.03 6.25 32.47
CA ASN A 248 9.86 6.13 33.69
C ASN A 248 10.29 4.69 34.08
N ILE A 249 10.48 3.75 33.14
CA ILE A 249 11.00 2.42 33.52
C ILE A 249 12.08 2.00 32.54
N LEU A 250 13.29 2.50 32.76
CA LEU A 250 14.53 1.76 32.93
C LEU A 250 15.55 2.76 33.55
N PRO A 251 16.45 2.30 34.46
CA PRO A 251 17.23 3.16 35.36
C PRO A 251 18.19 4.12 34.67
#